data_AF-A0A2G8SHE0-F1
#
_entry.id   AF-A0A2G8SHE0-F1
#
_cell.length_a   1.000
_cell.length_b   1.000
_cell.length_c   1.000
_cell.angle_alpha   90.00
_cell.angle_beta   90.00
_cell.angle_gamma   90.00
#
_symmetry.space_group_name_H-M   'P 1'
#
loop_
_entity.id
_entity.type
_entity.pdbx_description
1 polymer ?
#
loop_
_entity_poly.entity_id
_entity_poly.type
_entity_poly.pdbx_seq_one_letter_code
_entity_poly.pdbx_strand_id
1 'polypeptide(L)'
;MGRPKEPSGTLVAPEDLREHRASRDFLGPCCLCPALTGENTRTFVEAAMYDRGDGEFVAMCATDDCGYLVFLGRIFQRGNMPTVTYTKREDGTLEPPRVYHQSEDVANVFRGTHFYDMSCECNLGSPKTS
;
A
#
# COMPACT_ATOMS: atom_id res chain seq x y z
N MET A 1 -15.14 1.80 6.40
CA MET A 1 -14.39 3.08 6.34
C MET A 1 -15.34 4.19 5.92
N GLY A 2 -15.32 5.34 6.59
CA GLY A 2 -16.02 6.54 6.14
C GLY A 2 -15.05 7.56 5.55
N ARG A 3 -15.56 8.59 4.86
CA ARG A 3 -14.76 9.72 4.38
C ARG A 3 -14.24 10.51 5.59
N PRO A 4 -12.92 10.62 5.80
CA PRO A 4 -12.41 11.30 6.99
C PRO A 4 -12.72 12.80 6.97
N LYS A 5 -12.97 13.34 8.16
CA LYS A 5 -13.34 14.74 8.39
C LYS A 5 -12.59 15.26 9.60
N GLU A 6 -11.95 16.41 9.47
CA GLU A 6 -11.31 17.12 10.57
C GLU A 6 -12.35 17.61 11.60
N PRO A 7 -11.93 17.88 12.86
CA PRO A 7 -12.80 18.45 13.89
C PRO A 7 -13.46 19.78 13.47
N SER A 8 -12.82 20.54 12.57
CA SER A 8 -13.37 21.77 12.00
C SER A 8 -14.57 21.54 11.07
N GLY A 9 -14.85 20.29 10.70
CA GLY A 9 -15.87 19.93 9.71
C GLY A 9 -15.36 19.85 8.28
N THR A 10 -14.10 20.18 8.02
CA THR A 10 -13.48 20.08 6.69
C THR A 10 -13.19 18.61 6.35
N LEU A 11 -13.49 18.20 5.12
CA LEU A 11 -13.20 16.84 4.65
C LEU A 11 -11.71 16.71 4.34
N VAL A 12 -11.11 15.60 4.78
CA VAL A 12 -9.71 15.28 4.48
C VAL A 12 -9.63 14.88 3.00
N ALA A 13 -8.68 15.48 2.29
CA ALA A 13 -8.46 15.17 0.88
C ALA A 13 -7.72 13.83 0.73
N PRO A 14 -7.91 13.08 -0.37
CA PRO A 14 -7.22 11.80 -0.59
C PRO A 14 -5.69 11.85 -0.41
N GLU A 15 -5.06 12.94 -0.83
CA GLU A 15 -3.62 13.22 -0.71
C GLU A 15 -3.15 13.30 0.74
N ASP A 16 -4.02 13.79 1.64
CA ASP A 16 -3.70 14.00 3.05
C ASP A 16 -3.97 12.76 3.91
N LEU A 17 -4.58 11.70 3.35
CA LEU A 17 -4.98 10.52 4.12
C LEU A 17 -3.81 9.80 4.80
N ARG A 18 -2.62 9.81 4.18
CA ARG A 18 -1.41 9.21 4.78
C ARG A 18 -1.00 9.96 6.04
N GLU A 19 -1.04 11.28 6.01
CA GLU A 19 -0.68 12.14 7.15
C GLU A 19 -1.78 12.12 8.22
N HIS A 20 -3.04 12.05 7.79
CA HIS A 20 -4.16 11.84 8.70
C HIS A 20 -4.04 10.51 9.46
N ARG A 21 -3.59 9.43 8.78
CA ARG A 21 -3.31 8.12 9.42
C ARG A 21 -2.21 8.20 10.48
N ALA A 22 -1.18 9.00 10.23
CA ALA A 22 -0.07 9.18 11.16
C ALA A 22 -0.50 9.86 12.47
N SER A 23 -1.43 10.82 12.40
CA SER A 23 -1.80 11.68 13.54
C SER A 23 -3.14 11.32 14.21
N ARG A 24 -4.01 10.57 13.52
CA ARG A 24 -5.35 10.20 13.99
C ARG A 24 -5.50 8.69 14.13
N ASP A 25 -6.49 8.26 14.91
CA ASP A 25 -6.88 6.85 15.00
C ASP A 25 -7.68 6.40 13.76
N PHE A 26 -7.07 6.64 12.60
CA PHE A 26 -7.55 6.27 11.28
C PHE A 26 -6.69 5.10 10.78
N LEU A 27 -7.34 4.12 10.16
CA LEU A 27 -6.70 3.04 9.42
C LEU A 27 -7.12 3.14 7.95
N GLY A 28 -6.16 2.92 7.08
CA GLY A 28 -6.34 2.80 5.64
C GLY A 28 -7.11 1.54 5.25
N PRO A 29 -7.44 1.38 3.95
CA PRO A 29 -8.17 0.22 3.50
C PRO A 29 -7.35 -1.06 3.65
N CYS A 30 -8.00 -2.19 3.94
CA CYS A 30 -7.33 -3.49 3.99
C CYS A 30 -7.12 -4.05 2.58
N CYS A 31 -5.96 -4.62 2.29
CA CYS A 31 -5.77 -5.42 1.09
C CYS A 31 -6.46 -6.80 1.21
N LEU A 32 -6.59 -7.53 0.10
CA LEU A 32 -7.22 -8.85 0.09
C LEU A 32 -6.25 -10.00 0.35
N CYS A 33 -4.94 -9.73 0.51
CA CYS A 33 -3.92 -10.78 0.69
C CYS A 33 -4.28 -11.76 1.82
N PRO A 34 -4.68 -11.33 3.03
CA PRO A 34 -5.02 -12.26 4.12
C PRO A 34 -6.19 -13.20 3.79
N ALA A 35 -7.11 -12.78 2.93
CA ALA A 35 -8.24 -13.61 2.51
C ALA A 35 -7.85 -14.62 1.42
N LEU A 36 -6.83 -14.32 0.61
CA LEU A 36 -6.41 -15.14 -0.51
C LEU A 36 -5.33 -16.16 -0.16
N THR A 37 -4.51 -15.92 0.86
CA THR A 37 -3.45 -16.85 1.28
C THR A 37 -3.98 -18.10 1.99
N GLY A 38 -5.26 -18.14 2.37
CA GLY A 38 -5.90 -19.29 3.01
C GLY A 38 -5.38 -19.62 4.42
N GLU A 39 -4.33 -18.94 4.87
CA GLU A 39 -3.93 -18.96 6.26
C GLU A 39 -4.98 -18.20 7.07
N ASN A 40 -5.43 -18.79 8.17
CA ASN A 40 -6.38 -18.19 9.12
C ASN A 40 -5.69 -17.05 9.93
N THR A 41 -4.83 -16.30 9.28
CA THR A 41 -4.15 -15.14 9.81
C THR A 41 -5.19 -14.04 9.96
N ARG A 42 -5.62 -13.79 11.20
CA ARG A 42 -6.40 -12.60 11.60
C ARG A 42 -5.60 -11.30 11.44
N THR A 43 -4.62 -11.29 10.56
CA THR A 43 -3.63 -10.22 10.43
C THR A 43 -4.20 -9.20 9.46
N PHE A 44 -4.49 -8.03 9.99
CA PHE A 44 -4.86 -6.88 9.19
C PHE A 44 -3.63 -6.39 8.42
N VAL A 45 -3.75 -6.27 7.10
CA VAL A 45 -2.70 -5.75 6.22
C VAL A 45 -3.29 -4.59 5.42
N GLU A 46 -2.78 -3.39 5.66
CA GLU A 46 -3.24 -2.20 4.93
C GLU A 46 -2.73 -2.20 3.49
N ALA A 47 -3.57 -1.66 2.62
CA ALA A 47 -3.19 -1.23 1.30
C ALA A 47 -2.30 0.03 1.39
N ALA A 48 -1.37 0.18 0.45
CA ALA A 48 -0.62 1.41 0.27
C ALA A 48 -1.57 2.50 -0.26
N MET A 49 -1.49 3.71 0.30
CA MET A 49 -2.20 4.88 -0.19
C MET A 49 -1.21 5.84 -0.84
N TYR A 50 -1.36 6.15 -2.13
CA TYR A 50 -0.39 6.96 -2.88
C TYR A 50 -0.97 7.56 -4.16
N ASP A 51 -0.25 8.51 -4.75
CA ASP A 51 -0.51 9.04 -6.09
C ASP A 51 0.04 8.07 -7.14
N ARG A 52 -0.84 7.55 -8.00
CA ARG A 52 -0.47 6.58 -9.05
C ARG A 52 0.31 7.22 -10.21
N GLY A 53 0.48 8.54 -10.23
CA GLY A 53 1.23 9.29 -11.23
C GLY A 53 0.39 9.84 -12.39
N ASP A 54 -0.92 9.56 -12.39
CA ASP A 54 -1.92 10.12 -13.30
C ASP A 54 -2.82 11.17 -12.61
N GLY A 55 -2.45 11.58 -11.39
CA GLY A 55 -3.25 12.47 -10.54
C GLY A 55 -4.37 11.74 -9.79
N GLU A 56 -4.48 10.41 -9.92
CA GLU A 56 -5.43 9.61 -9.14
C GLU A 56 -4.76 9.10 -7.86
N PHE A 57 -5.31 9.52 -6.71
CA PHE A 57 -4.97 8.94 -5.42
C PHE A 57 -5.70 7.61 -5.21
N VAL A 58 -4.94 6.57 -4.96
CA VAL A 58 -5.43 5.20 -4.85
C VAL A 58 -5.05 4.56 -3.52
N ALA A 59 -5.84 3.57 -3.11
CA ALA A 59 -5.41 2.54 -2.18
C ALA A 59 -5.20 1.25 -2.95
N MET A 60 -3.98 0.69 -2.91
CA MET A 60 -3.60 -0.48 -3.70
C MET A 60 -2.85 -1.49 -2.85
N CYS A 61 -2.94 -2.78 -3.22
CA CYS A 61 -2.10 -3.81 -2.62
C CYS A 61 -0.63 -3.41 -2.68
N ALA A 62 0.07 -3.41 -1.55
CA ALA A 62 1.47 -2.95 -1.49
C ALA A 62 2.41 -3.74 -2.42
N THR A 63 2.11 -5.01 -2.69
CA THR A 63 2.91 -5.94 -3.49
C THR A 63 2.27 -6.30 -4.83
N ASP A 64 1.11 -5.72 -5.18
CA ASP A 64 0.27 -6.11 -6.32
C ASP A 64 -0.28 -7.56 -6.32
N ASP A 65 0.07 -8.41 -5.35
CA ASP A 65 -0.25 -9.84 -5.38
C ASP A 65 -1.76 -10.16 -5.39
N CYS A 66 -2.58 -9.37 -4.69
CA CYS A 66 -4.03 -9.62 -4.57
C CYS A 66 -4.90 -8.80 -5.54
N GLY A 67 -4.29 -7.92 -6.35
CA GLY A 67 -5.01 -7.05 -7.28
C GLY A 67 -5.96 -6.01 -6.63
N TYR A 68 -5.89 -5.82 -5.30
CA TYR A 68 -6.71 -4.82 -4.61
C TYR A 68 -6.38 -3.40 -5.11
N LEU A 69 -7.38 -2.68 -5.61
CA LEU A 69 -7.26 -1.31 -6.10
C LEU A 69 -8.56 -0.53 -5.85
N VAL A 70 -8.44 0.63 -5.22
CA VAL A 70 -9.54 1.56 -4.96
C VAL A 70 -9.12 2.99 -5.30
N PHE A 71 -9.90 3.67 -6.13
CA PHE A 71 -9.73 5.09 -6.44
C PHE A 71 -10.37 5.95 -5.33
N LEU A 72 -9.54 6.48 -4.42
CA LEU A 72 -10.01 7.15 -3.21
C LEU A 72 -10.79 8.43 -3.53
N GLY A 73 -10.32 9.22 -4.50
CA GLY A 73 -11.01 10.42 -4.97
C GLY A 73 -12.43 10.11 -5.48
N ARG A 74 -12.55 9.06 -6.29
CA ARG A 74 -13.85 8.66 -6.87
C ARG A 74 -14.82 8.13 -5.82
N ILE A 75 -14.34 7.38 -4.83
CA ILE A 75 -15.17 6.87 -3.74
C ILE A 75 -15.64 8.00 -2.83
N PHE A 76 -14.76 8.93 -2.48
CA PHE A 76 -15.10 10.05 -1.58
C PHE A 76 -16.04 11.08 -2.19
N GLN A 77 -16.09 11.17 -3.52
CA GLN A 77 -17.06 12.01 -4.25
C GLN A 77 -18.47 11.40 -4.28
N ARG A 78 -18.66 10.12 -3.93
CA ARG A 78 -19.98 9.51 -3.89
C ARG A 78 -20.81 10.13 -2.75
N GLY A 79 -21.96 10.70 -3.08
CA GLY A 79 -22.81 11.42 -2.13
C GLY A 79 -23.39 10.59 -0.98
N ASN A 80 -23.29 9.26 -1.05
CA ASN A 80 -23.71 8.33 0.01
C ASN A 80 -22.55 7.84 0.90
N MET A 81 -21.35 8.38 0.74
CA MET A 81 -20.22 8.01 1.59
C MET A 81 -20.37 8.66 2.99
N PRO A 82 -20.53 7.88 4.07
CA PRO A 82 -20.61 8.45 5.41
C PRO A 82 -19.32 9.19 5.76
N THR A 83 -19.45 10.37 6.36
CA THR A 83 -18.31 11.14 6.88
C THR A 83 -18.03 10.78 8.32
N VAL A 84 -16.77 10.59 8.69
CA VAL A 84 -16.35 10.17 10.05
C VAL A 84 -15.22 11.08 10.54
N THR A 85 -15.31 11.49 11.80
CA THR A 85 -14.23 12.21 12.48
C THR A 85 -13.46 11.23 13.36
N TYR A 86 -12.14 11.21 13.21
CA TYR A 86 -11.24 10.33 13.95
C TYR A 86 -10.57 11.09 15.09
N THR A 87 -10.42 10.43 16.24
CA THR A 87 -9.73 10.99 17.40
C THR A 87 -8.25 11.19 17.11
N LYS A 88 -7.63 12.20 17.73
CA LYS A 88 -6.16 12.33 17.66
C LYS A 88 -5.53 11.17 18.42
N ARG A 89 -4.40 10.65 17.92
CA ARG A 89 -3.57 9.69 18.66
C ARG A 89 -3.06 10.34 19.96
N GLU A 90 -3.00 9.55 21.03
CA GLU A 90 -2.45 10.01 22.31
C GLU A 90 -0.93 10.16 22.23
N ASP A 91 -0.37 11.11 22.98
CA ASP A 91 1.06 11.33 23.02
C ASP A 91 1.77 10.07 23.57
N GLY A 92 2.75 9.55 22.81
CA GLY A 92 3.47 8.32 23.14
C GLY A 92 2.87 7.04 22.54
N THR A 93 1.73 7.10 21.85
CA THR A 93 1.26 5.96 21.05
C THR A 93 2.13 5.78 19.80
N LEU A 94 2.43 4.52 19.45
CA LEU A 94 3.24 4.20 18.27
C LEU A 94 2.46 4.58 17.01
N GLU A 95 3.10 5.37 16.14
CA GLU A 95 2.60 5.62 14.79
C GLU A 95 2.60 4.30 14.01
N PRO A 96 1.48 3.93 13.36
CA PRO A 96 1.45 2.75 12.53
C PRO A 96 2.46 2.90 11.36
N PRO A 97 3.30 1.88 11.08
CA PRO A 97 4.30 1.96 10.02
C PRO A 97 3.68 2.39 8.70
N ARG A 98 4.38 3.25 7.95
CA ARG A 98 3.93 3.69 6.64
C ARG A 98 3.99 2.51 5.66
N VAL A 99 2.87 2.24 4.99
CA VAL A 99 2.78 1.23 3.93
C VAL A 99 3.12 1.89 2.60
N TYR A 100 4.15 1.40 1.94
CA TYR A 100 4.58 1.83 0.61
C TYR A 100 4.13 0.83 -0.43
N HIS A 101 3.71 1.31 -1.59
CA HIS A 101 3.57 0.46 -2.76
C HIS A 101 4.94 0.08 -3.30
N GLN A 102 5.08 -1.10 -3.88
CA GLN A 102 6.34 -1.56 -4.48
C GLN A 102 6.88 -0.62 -5.57
N SER A 103 6.02 0.15 -6.23
CA SER A 103 6.43 1.19 -7.19
C SER A 103 6.94 2.49 -6.54
N GLU A 104 6.58 2.76 -5.27
CA GLU A 104 7.10 3.89 -4.50
C GLU A 104 8.44 3.55 -3.82
N ASP A 105 8.75 2.25 -3.69
CA ASP A 105 9.92 1.77 -2.96
C ASP A 105 11.21 1.89 -3.78
N VAL A 106 11.65 3.14 -3.94
CA VAL A 106 12.91 3.50 -4.60
C VAL A 106 14.16 2.99 -3.85
N ALA A 107 14.02 2.54 -2.61
CA ALA A 107 15.11 1.97 -1.81
C ALA A 107 15.28 0.45 -2.06
N ASN A 108 14.26 -0.24 -2.57
CA ASN A 108 14.29 -1.68 -2.86
C ASN A 108 14.74 -2.05 -4.28
N VAL A 109 15.31 -1.11 -5.05
CA VAL A 109 15.93 -1.36 -6.37
C VAL A 109 16.99 -2.48 -6.32
N PHE A 110 17.58 -2.77 -5.16
CA PHE A 110 18.56 -3.86 -4.98
C PHE A 110 17.98 -5.25 -4.69
N ARG A 111 16.66 -5.43 -4.52
CA ARG A 111 16.05 -6.77 -4.37
C ARG A 111 15.54 -7.37 -5.68
N GLY A 112 15.55 -6.61 -6.78
CA GLY A 112 15.02 -7.02 -8.08
C GLY A 112 15.98 -7.78 -9.01
N THR A 113 17.29 -7.80 -8.74
CA THR A 113 18.27 -8.51 -9.57
C THR A 113 18.68 -9.83 -8.93
N HIS A 114 17.83 -10.86 -8.93
CA HIS A 114 18.32 -12.25 -8.80
C HIS A 114 17.31 -13.35 -9.20
N PHE A 115 16.35 -13.09 -10.12
CA PHE A 115 15.49 -14.18 -10.63
C PHE A 115 15.32 -14.27 -12.15
N TYR A 116 15.96 -13.41 -12.94
CA TYR A 116 16.04 -13.58 -14.39
C TYR A 116 17.44 -13.22 -14.90
N ASP A 117 18.43 -14.06 -14.61
CA ASP A 117 19.60 -14.19 -15.50
C ASP A 117 20.32 -15.52 -15.30
N MET A 118 19.60 -16.63 -15.45
CA MET A 118 20.25 -17.95 -15.56
C MET A 118 19.58 -18.83 -16.59
N SER A 119 19.42 -18.29 -17.80
CA SER A 119 19.23 -19.11 -18.99
C SER A 119 19.95 -18.50 -20.18
N CYS A 120 20.89 -19.29 -20.73
CA CYS A 120 21.56 -19.15 -22.04
C CYS A 120 22.72 -18.13 -22.02
N GLU A 121 23.99 -18.41 -22.38
CA GLU A 121 24.71 -19.47 -23.08
C GLU A 121 26.18 -19.43 -22.54
N CYS A 122 27.03 -20.45 -22.59
CA CYS A 122 27.69 -20.96 -23.79
C CYS A 122 28.40 -22.29 -23.47
N ASN A 123 28.16 -23.30 -24.32
CA ASN A 123 29.11 -24.37 -24.55
C ASN A 123 30.43 -23.77 -25.06
N LEU A 124 31.56 -24.10 -24.45
CA LEU A 124 32.87 -24.11 -25.13
C LEU A 124 33.86 -25.02 -24.37
N GLY A 125 34.09 -26.20 -24.97
CA GLY A 125 35.39 -26.86 -24.99
C GLY A 125 35.82 -27.65 -23.75
N SER A 126 35.67 -28.98 -23.79
CA SER A 126 36.61 -29.87 -23.11
C SER A 126 38.03 -29.66 -23.67
N PRO A 127 39.07 -29.85 -22.84
CA PRO A 127 40.08 -30.83 -23.24
C PRO A 127 40.44 -31.80 -22.11
N LYS A 128 40.80 -33.01 -22.56
CA LYS A 128 41.34 -34.13 -21.81
C LYS A 128 42.76 -33.86 -21.30
N THR A 129 43.24 -34.82 -20.48
CA THR A 129 44.63 -35.15 -20.06
C THR A 129 45.05 -34.49 -18.75
N SER A 130 45.64 -35.20 -17.77
CA SER A 130 46.26 -36.53 -17.75
C SER A 130 46.09 -37.19 -16.38
#